data_AF-A0A7K9JIL3-F1
#
_entry.id   AF-A0A7K9JIL3-F1
#
_cell.length_a   1.000
_cell.length_b   1.000
_cell.length_c   1.000
_cell.angle_alpha   90.00
_cell.angle_beta   90.00
_cell.angle_gamma   90.00
#
_symmetry.space_group_name_H-M   'P 1'
#
loop_
_entity.id
_entity.type
_entity.pdbx_description
1 polymer ?
#
loop_
_entity_poly.entity_id
_entity_poly.type
_entity_poly.pdbx_seq_one_letter_code
_entity_poly.pdbx_strand_id
1 'polypeptide(L)'
;PYSILFRGCSFLIIYEAGVLSALRDLSPDIMKSAYRIYGSSSGSIIATAALCGCDVGKGYTLLFIFGLKNTFWGFIPGGRTLRVIRSALHKFLPPNAHELVSGKLHIVLTRLHDWRTVTASEFTSKEELIQ
;
A
#
# COMPACT_ATOMS: atom_id res chain seq x y z
N PRO A 1 7.19 11.09 19.19
CA PRO A 1 6.29 10.49 18.17
C PRO A 1 6.97 9.36 17.40
N TYR A 2 6.27 8.24 17.19
CA TYR A 2 6.78 7.10 16.42
C TYR A 2 6.14 7.02 15.04
N SER A 3 6.81 6.28 14.16
CA SER A 3 6.37 6.03 12.78
C SER A 3 6.39 4.53 12.50
N ILE A 4 5.54 4.08 11.59
CA ILE A 4 5.45 2.68 11.15
C ILE A 4 5.97 2.60 9.71
N LEU A 5 6.73 1.57 9.37
CA LEU A 5 7.23 1.34 8.00
C LEU A 5 6.81 -0.05 7.53
N PHE A 6 6.07 -0.10 6.42
CA PHE A 6 5.79 -1.31 5.66
C PHE A 6 6.79 -1.42 4.51
N ARG A 7 7.53 -2.53 4.44
CA ARG A 7 8.64 -2.69 3.49
C ARG A 7 8.15 -3.30 2.19
N GLY A 8 8.75 -2.87 1.09
CA GLY A 8 8.51 -3.46 -0.22
C GLY A 8 9.11 -4.86 -0.31
N CYS A 9 8.29 -5.90 -0.15
CA CYS A 9 8.65 -7.27 -0.49
C CYS A 9 7.41 -8.01 -0.97
N SER A 10 7.24 -8.11 -2.29
CA SER A 10 6.03 -8.61 -2.92
C SER A 10 5.55 -9.95 -2.35
N PHE A 11 6.45 -10.89 -2.06
CA PHE A 11 6.12 -12.19 -1.48
C PHE A 11 5.63 -12.14 -0.02
N LEU A 12 6.06 -11.12 0.73
CA LEU A 12 5.72 -10.94 2.14
C LEU A 12 4.50 -10.06 2.35
N ILE A 13 3.84 -9.60 1.29
CA ILE A 13 2.65 -8.75 1.44
C ILE A 13 1.51 -9.43 2.23
N ILE A 14 1.39 -10.75 2.14
CA ILE A 14 0.41 -11.54 2.91
C ILE A 14 0.78 -11.49 4.41
N TYR A 15 2.07 -11.59 4.70
CA TYR A 15 2.57 -11.45 6.06
C TYR A 15 2.34 -10.03 6.59
N GLU A 16 2.65 -8.99 5.82
CA GLU A 16 2.38 -7.60 6.22
C GLU A 16 0.88 -7.32 6.41
N ALA A 17 0.02 -7.90 5.57
CA ALA A 17 -1.43 -7.84 5.75
C ALA A 17 -1.89 -8.52 7.04
N GLY A 18 -1.33 -9.68 7.36
CA GLY A 18 -1.58 -10.40 8.62
C GLY A 18 -1.11 -9.60 9.84
N VAL A 19 0.09 -9.01 9.77
CA VAL A 19 0.61 -8.12 10.82
C VAL A 19 -0.31 -6.91 10.99
N LEU A 20 -0.75 -6.28 9.91
CA LEU A 20 -1.68 -5.15 9.98
C LEU A 20 -3.04 -5.56 10.60
N SER A 21 -3.56 -6.74 10.26
CA SER A 21 -4.78 -7.28 10.88
C SER A 21 -4.57 -7.48 12.38
N ALA A 22 -3.48 -8.15 12.78
CA ALA A 22 -3.15 -8.40 14.17
C ALA A 22 -2.95 -7.09 14.95
N LEU A 23 -2.31 -6.07 14.36
CA LEU A 23 -2.14 -4.76 14.99
C LEU A 23 -3.49 -4.05 15.21
N ARG A 24 -4.42 -4.17 14.25
CA ARG A 24 -5.77 -3.60 14.39
C ARG A 24 -6.59 -4.31 15.47
N ASP A 25 -6.46 -5.62 15.57
CA ASP A 25 -7.22 -6.44 16.52
C ASP A 25 -6.65 -6.34 17.94
N LEU A 26 -5.33 -6.40 18.09
CA LEU A 26 -4.66 -6.48 19.39
C LEU A 26 -4.29 -5.10 19.96
N SER A 27 -4.05 -4.10 19.12
CA SER A 27 -3.56 -2.80 19.55
C SER A 27 -3.96 -1.67 18.59
N PRO A 28 -5.26 -1.41 18.40
CA PRO A 28 -5.75 -0.43 17.40
C PRO A 28 -5.17 0.98 17.60
N ASP A 29 -4.84 1.33 18.84
CA ASP A 29 -4.29 2.64 19.19
C ASP A 29 -2.87 2.85 18.65
N ILE A 30 -2.13 1.78 18.35
CA ILE A 30 -0.81 1.89 17.72
C ILE A 30 -0.89 2.43 16.29
N MET A 31 -1.97 2.11 15.58
CA MET A 31 -2.19 2.60 14.21
C MET A 31 -2.75 4.03 14.23
N LYS A 32 -3.60 4.34 15.21
CA LYS A 32 -4.16 5.68 15.39
C LYS A 32 -3.10 6.69 15.80
N SER A 33 -2.24 6.33 16.76
CA SER A 33 -1.24 7.20 17.36
C SER A 33 0.06 7.31 16.56
N ALA A 34 0.23 6.49 15.51
CA ALA A 34 1.36 6.62 14.58
C ALA A 34 1.31 8.00 13.92
N TYR A 35 2.39 8.76 14.04
CA TYR A 35 2.48 10.10 13.46
C TYR A 35 2.61 10.02 11.94
N ARG A 36 3.40 9.06 11.45
CA ARG A 36 3.62 8.80 10.03
C ARG A 36 3.61 7.31 9.74
N ILE A 37 3.06 6.94 8.59
CA ILE A 37 3.10 5.58 8.08
C ILE A 37 3.81 5.60 6.73
N TYR A 38 4.94 4.91 6.67
CA TYR A 38 5.77 4.79 5.48
C TYR A 38 5.47 3.49 4.75
N GLY A 39 5.57 3.54 3.42
CA GLY A 39 5.44 2.37 2.58
C GLY A 39 6.31 2.48 1.33
N SER A 40 6.88 1.35 0.90
CA SER A 40 7.67 1.25 -0.33
C SER A 40 7.16 0.08 -1.16
N SER A 41 7.01 0.22 -2.48
CA SER A 41 6.52 -0.85 -3.36
C SER A 41 5.26 -1.54 -2.81
N SER A 42 5.24 -2.86 -2.58
CA SER A 42 4.07 -3.54 -1.97
C SER A 42 3.66 -2.98 -0.61
N GLY A 43 4.62 -2.49 0.18
CA GLY A 43 4.38 -1.90 1.49
C GLY A 43 3.60 -0.57 1.41
N SER A 44 3.67 0.17 0.29
CA SER A 44 2.82 1.38 0.13
C SER A 44 1.35 1.01 0.01
N ILE A 45 1.02 -0.11 -0.64
CA ILE A 45 -0.36 -0.59 -0.74
C ILE A 45 -0.89 -0.97 0.65
N ILE A 46 -0.09 -1.65 1.46
CA ILE A 46 -0.45 -2.00 2.84
C ILE A 46 -0.59 -0.73 3.70
N ALA A 47 0.33 0.21 3.60
CA ALA A 47 0.27 1.49 4.32
C ALA A 47 -0.98 2.30 3.95
N THR A 48 -1.33 2.38 2.67
CA THR A 48 -2.55 3.05 2.19
C THR A 48 -3.81 2.34 2.72
N ALA A 49 -3.87 1.02 2.62
CA ALA A 49 -4.99 0.24 3.13
C ALA A 49 -5.12 0.34 4.66
N ALA A 50 -3.99 0.45 5.37
CA ALA A 50 -3.93 0.67 6.80
C ALA A 50 -4.65 1.96 7.20
N LEU A 51 -4.32 3.07 6.53
CA LEU A 51 -4.86 4.40 6.80
C LEU A 51 -6.30 4.58 6.31
N CYS A 52 -6.66 3.98 5.18
CA CYS A 52 -8.03 4.06 4.65
C CYS A 52 -9.02 3.16 5.41
N GLY A 53 -8.59 2.46 6.47
CA GLY A 53 -9.45 1.57 7.25
C GLY A 53 -9.94 0.34 6.47
N CYS A 54 -9.29 0.01 5.35
CA CYS A 54 -9.73 -1.05 4.47
C CYS A 54 -9.42 -2.43 5.05
N ASP A 55 -10.36 -3.38 5.04
CA ASP A 55 -10.13 -4.75 5.50
C ASP A 55 -9.18 -5.50 4.56
N VAL A 56 -7.91 -5.61 4.98
CA VAL A 56 -6.84 -6.22 4.20
C VAL A 56 -6.93 -7.75 4.21
N GLY A 57 -7.70 -8.34 5.13
CA GLY A 57 -7.75 -9.78 5.38
C GLY A 57 -8.51 -10.60 4.34
N LYS A 58 -9.43 -10.01 3.56
CA LYS A 58 -10.33 -10.78 2.65
C LYS A 58 -10.29 -10.38 1.18
N GLY A 59 -10.19 -9.09 0.86
CA GLY A 59 -10.23 -8.60 -0.53
C GLY A 59 -8.85 -8.32 -1.13
N TYR A 60 -8.04 -7.53 -0.42
CA TYR A 60 -6.75 -7.03 -0.91
C TYR A 60 -5.71 -8.13 -1.05
N THR A 61 -5.59 -8.98 -0.03
CA THR A 61 -4.65 -10.11 -0.02
C THR A 61 -4.95 -11.08 -1.16
N LEU A 62 -6.22 -11.35 -1.45
CA LEU A 62 -6.64 -12.25 -2.52
C LEU A 62 -6.31 -11.68 -3.92
N LEU A 63 -6.64 -10.40 -4.16
CA LEU A 63 -6.29 -9.73 -5.42
C LEU A 63 -4.78 -9.63 -5.65
N PHE A 64 -4.02 -9.40 -4.59
CA PHE A 64 -2.56 -9.35 -4.68
C PHE A 64 -1.96 -10.74 -4.92
N ILE A 65 -2.48 -11.79 -4.28
CA ILE A 65 -2.12 -13.20 -4.58
C ILE A 65 -2.44 -13.55 -6.03
N PHE A 66 -3.59 -13.13 -6.57
CA PHE A 66 -3.94 -13.36 -7.98
C PHE A 66 -3.04 -12.57 -8.94
N GLY A 67 -2.65 -11.33 -8.60
CA GLY A 67 -1.66 -10.56 -9.37
C GLY A 67 -0.25 -11.18 -9.33
N LEU A 68 0.16 -11.70 -8.19
CA LEU A 68 1.46 -12.36 -7.98
C LEU A 68 1.55 -13.75 -8.60
N LYS A 69 0.51 -14.58 -8.48
CA LYS A 69 0.48 -15.92 -9.10
C LYS A 69 0.65 -15.85 -10.62
N ASN A 70 0.09 -14.81 -11.25
CA ASN A 70 0.30 -14.54 -12.66
C ASN A 70 1.74 -14.08 -12.97
N THR A 71 2.46 -13.48 -12.01
CA THR A 71 3.85 -13.01 -12.18
C THR A 71 4.87 -14.13 -11.91
N PHE A 72 4.52 -15.14 -11.10
CA PHE A 72 5.39 -16.24 -10.68
C PHE A 72 5.84 -17.18 -11.82
N TRP A 73 5.26 -17.06 -13.02
CA TRP A 73 5.63 -17.88 -14.19
C TRP A 73 6.56 -17.18 -15.20
N GLY A 74 7.30 -16.15 -14.77
CA GLY A 74 8.52 -15.71 -15.46
C GLY A 74 8.35 -15.07 -16.84
N PHE A 75 7.13 -14.86 -17.33
CA PHE A 75 6.88 -14.39 -18.71
C PHE A 75 5.64 -13.50 -18.87
N ILE A 76 5.24 -12.73 -17.85
CA ILE A 76 4.13 -11.77 -18.00
C ILE A 76 4.67 -10.33 -18.10
N PRO A 77 4.30 -9.57 -19.15
CA PRO A 77 4.64 -8.15 -19.25
C PRO A 77 4.13 -7.41 -18.01
N GLY A 78 5.02 -6.70 -17.30
CA GLY A 78 4.70 -6.01 -16.04
C GLY A 78 3.45 -5.11 -16.09
N GLY A 79 3.06 -4.65 -17.28
CA GLY A 79 1.84 -3.88 -17.51
C GLY A 79 0.53 -4.60 -17.15
N ARG A 80 0.45 -5.94 -17.20
CA ARG A 80 -0.78 -6.66 -16.81
C ARG A 80 -0.99 -6.64 -15.30
N THR A 81 0.09 -6.82 -14.53
CA THR A 81 0.06 -6.78 -13.06
C THR A 81 -0.30 -5.38 -12.55
N LEU A 82 0.30 -4.33 -13.13
CA LEU A 82 -0.03 -2.95 -12.79
C LEU A 82 -1.50 -2.62 -13.05
N ARG A 83 -2.08 -3.10 -14.16
CA ARG A 83 -3.53 -2.92 -14.43
C ARG A 83 -4.41 -3.56 -13.36
N VAL A 84 -4.09 -4.80 -12.94
CA VAL A 84 -4.86 -5.51 -11.90
C VAL A 84 -4.76 -4.76 -10.56
N ILE A 85 -3.57 -4.33 -10.17
CA ILE A 85 -3.36 -3.55 -8.94
C ILE A 85 -4.15 -2.24 -9.02
N ARG A 86 -4.05 -1.49 -10.12
CA ARG A 86 -4.78 -0.24 -10.33
C ARG A 86 -6.30 -0.44 -10.23
N SER A 87 -6.85 -1.45 -10.90
CA SER A 87 -8.28 -1.77 -10.82
C SER A 87 -8.70 -2.14 -9.40
N ALA A 88 -7.88 -2.87 -8.64
CA ALA A 88 -8.14 -3.16 -7.24
C ALA A 88 -8.16 -1.88 -6.41
N LEU A 89 -7.14 -1.02 -6.52
CA LEU A 89 -7.09 0.24 -5.77
C LEU A 89 -8.30 1.13 -6.08
N HIS A 90 -8.72 1.26 -7.34
CA HIS A 90 -9.93 2.01 -7.68
C HIS A 90 -11.19 1.43 -7.03
N LYS A 91 -11.32 0.10 -6.98
CA LYS A 91 -12.50 -0.59 -6.45
C LYS A 91 -12.61 -0.50 -4.92
N PHE A 92 -11.49 -0.63 -4.21
CA PHE A 92 -11.54 -0.78 -2.76
C PHE A 92 -11.14 0.48 -1.98
N LEU A 93 -10.39 1.41 -2.57
CA LEU A 93 -10.13 2.69 -1.90
C LEU A 93 -11.39 3.55 -1.86
N PRO A 94 -11.69 4.20 -0.73
CA PRO A 94 -12.79 5.15 -0.64
C PRO A 94 -12.56 6.35 -1.57
N PRO A 95 -13.61 7.07 -1.98
CA PRO A 95 -13.48 8.23 -2.87
C PRO A 95 -12.58 9.33 -2.28
N ASN A 96 -12.63 9.54 -0.96
CA ASN A 96 -11.81 10.49 -0.22
C ASN A 96 -10.48 9.91 0.29
N ALA A 97 -9.98 8.82 -0.31
CA ALA A 97 -8.74 8.16 0.15
C ALA A 97 -7.54 9.12 0.24
N HIS A 98 -7.39 10.03 -0.73
CA HIS A 98 -6.33 11.03 -0.75
C HIS A 98 -6.41 11.99 0.45
N GLU A 99 -7.61 12.41 0.86
CA GLU A 99 -7.80 13.23 2.06
C GLU A 99 -7.45 12.48 3.35
N LEU A 100 -7.77 11.19 3.42
CA LEU A 100 -7.50 10.36 4.60
C LEU A 100 -6.01 10.12 4.83
N VAL A 101 -5.22 10.09 3.75
CA VAL A 101 -3.81 9.69 3.80
C VAL A 101 -2.82 10.84 3.67
N SER A 102 -3.21 11.98 3.06
CA SER A 102 -2.33 13.14 2.91
C SER A 102 -1.81 13.65 4.26
N GLY A 103 -0.52 13.96 4.32
CA GLY A 103 0.20 14.37 5.53
C GLY A 103 0.53 13.24 6.51
N LYS A 104 -0.08 12.05 6.38
CA LYS A 104 0.14 10.89 7.27
C LYS A 104 0.82 9.71 6.58
N LEU A 105 0.52 9.47 5.31
CA LEU A 105 1.15 8.46 4.45
C LEU A 105 2.43 9.02 3.82
N HIS A 106 3.48 8.21 3.79
CA HIS A 106 4.74 8.55 3.15
C HIS A 106 5.17 7.41 2.21
N ILE A 107 4.96 7.60 0.91
CA ILE A 107 5.34 6.62 -0.11
C ILE A 107 6.80 6.89 -0.51
N VAL A 108 7.66 5.92 -0.26
CA VAL A 108 9.07 5.96 -0.63
C VAL A 108 9.23 5.45 -2.06
N LEU A 109 9.78 6.29 -2.93
CA LEU A 109 9.92 6.06 -4.36
C LEU A 109 11.38 6.21 -4.80
N THR A 110 11.77 5.48 -5.84
CA THR A 110 13.07 5.65 -6.51
C THR A 110 12.86 6.46 -7.78
N ARG A 111 13.50 7.63 -7.85
CA ARG A 111 13.47 8.48 -9.03
C ARG A 111 14.46 7.96 -10.06
N LEU A 112 13.97 7.50 -11.21
CA LEU A 112 14.80 6.73 -12.16
C LEU A 112 15.88 7.54 -12.87
N HIS A 113 15.70 8.86 -13.06
CA HIS A 113 16.67 9.66 -13.82
C HIS A 113 17.97 9.91 -13.06
N ASP A 114 17.95 9.90 -11.72
CA ASP A 114 19.11 10.17 -10.86
C ASP A 114 19.30 9.15 -9.73
N TRP A 115 18.49 8.10 -9.70
CA TRP A 115 18.48 7.02 -8.71
C TRP A 115 18.29 7.48 -7.27
N ARG A 116 17.79 8.70 -7.05
CA ARG A 116 17.57 9.23 -5.70
C ARG A 116 16.25 8.73 -5.13
N THR A 117 16.28 8.45 -3.82
CA THR A 117 15.05 8.18 -3.06
C THR A 117 14.32 9.48 -2.81
N VAL A 118 13.04 9.51 -3.17
CA VAL A 118 12.11 10.61 -2.90
C VAL A 118 10.92 10.08 -2.11
N THR A 119 10.23 10.95 -1.38
CA THR A 119 9.05 10.57 -0.61
C THR A 119 7.88 11.44 -1.02
N ALA A 120 6.76 10.81 -1.38
CA ALA A 120 5.48 11.48 -1.63
C ALA A 120 4.60 11.35 -0.39
N SER A 121 4.03 12.45 0.10
CA SER A 121 3.16 12.46 1.28
C SER A 121 1.89 13.27 1.14
N GLU A 122 1.79 14.09 0.10
CA GLU A 122 0.61 14.90 -0.20
C GLU A 122 -0.01 14.37 -1.49
N PHE A 123 -1.33 14.22 -1.47
CA PHE A 123 -2.12 13.71 -2.59
C PHE A 123 -3.35 14.62 -2.76
N THR A 124 -3.50 15.19 -3.95
CA THR A 124 -4.58 16.12 -4.31
C THR A 124 -5.82 15.41 -4.84
N SER A 125 -5.70 14.14 -5.24
CA SER A 125 -6.81 13.33 -5.74
C SER A 125 -6.60 11.83 -5.49
N LYS A 126 -7.69 11.06 -5.53
CA LYS A 126 -7.63 9.59 -5.47
C LYS A 126 -6.82 9.03 -6.64
N GLU A 127 -6.90 9.65 -7.80
CA GLU A 127 -6.17 9.27 -9.01
C GLU A 127 -4.67 9.47 -8.85
N GLU A 128 -4.25 10.60 -8.26
CA GLU A 128 -2.84 10.86 -7.94
C GLU A 128 -2.30 9.85 -6.91
N LEU A 129 -3.08 9.49 -5.90
CA LEU A 129 -2.71 8.46 -4.93
C LEU A 129 -2.52 7.06 -5.55
N ILE A 130 -3.29 6.75 -6.60
CA ILE A 130 -3.24 5.44 -7.28
C ILE A 130 -2.10 5.36 -8.31
N GLN A 131 -1.62 6.51 -8.79
CA GLN A 131 -0.55 6.61 -9.79
C GLN A 131 0.82 6.22 -9.23
#